data_AF-A0A6I8M8P4-F1
#
_entry.id   AF-A0A6I8M8P4-F1
#
_cell.length_a   1.000
_cell.length_b   1.000
_cell.length_c   1.000
_cell.angle_alpha   90.00
_cell.angle_beta   90.00
_cell.angle_gamma   90.00
#
_symmetry.space_group_name_H-M   'P 1'
#
loop_
_entity.id
_entity.type
_entity.pdbx_description
1 polymer ?
#
loop_
_entity_poly.entity_id
_entity_poly.type
_entity_poly.pdbx_seq_one_letter_code
_entity_poly.pdbx_strand_id
1 'polypeptide(L)' 'MQGYDTNNVFKVIVDIAVDKTTTIGMHPFINTKTLNIKYSDFEKFLKKYNHDIEYIDL' A
#
# COMPACT_ATOMS: atom_id res chain seq x y z
N MET A 1 11.82 -7.21 17.45
CA MET A 1 10.69 -6.72 16.63
C MET A 1 10.70 -7.50 15.34
N GLN A 2 9.74 -8.39 15.14
CA GLN A 2 9.64 -9.25 13.96
C GLN A 2 8.32 -8.88 13.29
N GLY A 3 8.36 -8.26 12.11
CA GLY A 3 7.13 -7.80 11.45
C GLY A 3 7.29 -6.83 10.27
N TYR A 4 8.50 -6.40 9.93
CA TYR A 4 8.75 -5.61 8.72
C TYR A 4 9.31 -6.49 7.62
N ASP A 5 8.91 -6.22 6.38
CA ASP A 5 9.39 -6.97 5.22
C ASP A 5 10.77 -6.50 4.76
N THR A 6 11.79 -6.75 5.57
CA THR A 6 13.17 -6.33 5.27
C THR A 6 13.77 -7.06 4.06
N ASN A 7 13.22 -8.22 3.70
CA ASN A 7 13.71 -9.07 2.63
C ASN A 7 12.83 -9.00 1.36
N ASN A 8 11.83 -8.10 1.34
CA ASN A 8 10.89 -7.89 0.24
C ASN A 8 10.21 -9.19 -0.24
N VAL A 9 9.78 -10.04 0.69
CA VAL A 9 9.14 -11.33 0.39
C VAL A 9 7.65 -11.21 0.04
N PHE A 10 7.03 -10.05 0.27
CA PHE A 10 5.64 -9.78 -0.10
C PHE A 10 5.53 -9.03 -1.43
N LYS A 11 4.51 -9.40 -2.20
CA LYS A 11 4.06 -8.70 -3.40
C LYS A 11 2.81 -7.89 -3.09
N VAL A 12 2.79 -6.63 -3.53
CA VAL A 12 1.60 -5.79 -3.42
C VAL A 12 0.76 -5.95 -4.66
N ILE A 13 -0.51 -6.31 -4.47
CA ILE A 13 -1.50 -6.45 -5.53
C ILE A 13 -2.62 -5.45 -5.25
N VAL A 14 -3.02 -4.70 -6.27
CA VAL A 14 -4.12 -3.73 -6.19
C VAL A 14 -5.14 -4.05 -7.28
N ASP A 15 -6.41 -4.08 -6.88
CA ASP A 15 -7.53 -4.22 -7.82
C ASP A 15 -7.58 -3.02 -8.79
N ILE A 16 -7.75 -3.28 -10.08
CA ILE A 16 -7.87 -2.24 -11.11
C ILE A 16 -9.06 -1.29 -10.88
N ALA A 17 -10.07 -1.71 -10.11
CA ALA A 17 -11.23 -0.89 -9.74
C ALA A 17 -10.88 0.23 -8.75
N VAL A 18 -9.71 0.20 -8.11
CA VAL A 18 -9.28 1.25 -7.17
C VAL A 18 -8.96 2.55 -7.93
N ASP A 19 -9.67 3.62 -7.57
CA ASP A 19 -9.43 4.95 -8.11
C ASP A 19 -8.10 5.53 -7.60
N LYS A 20 -7.16 5.71 -8.54
CA LYS A 20 -5.80 6.22 -8.28
C LYS A 20 -5.72 7.74 -8.23
N THR A 21 -6.81 8.45 -8.55
CA THR A 21 -6.86 9.91 -8.57
C THR A 21 -7.21 10.51 -7.20
N THR A 22 -7.64 9.66 -6.25
CA THR A 22 -8.11 10.06 -4.93
C THR A 22 -7.16 9.61 -3.80
N THR A 23 -7.66 9.61 -2.57
CA THR A 23 -6.97 9.09 -1.38
C THR A 23 -7.37 7.66 -1.07
N ILE A 24 -6.45 6.90 -0.48
CA ILE A 24 -6.72 5.60 0.12
C ILE A 24 -6.72 5.70 1.65
N GLY A 25 -7.56 4.89 2.30
CA GLY A 25 -7.60 4.73 3.75
C GLY A 25 -6.93 3.42 4.16
N MET A 26 -6.05 3.47 5.16
CA MET A 26 -5.37 2.29 5.71
C MET A 26 -5.24 2.36 7.23
N HIS A 27 -5.18 1.20 7.89
CA HIS A 27 -4.90 1.12 9.32
C HIS A 27 -3.39 1.20 9.58
N PRO A 28 -2.89 2.20 10.31
CA PRO A 28 -1.46 2.36 10.58
C PRO A 28 -1.02 1.49 11.75
N PHE A 29 -1.07 0.16 11.55
CA PHE A 29 -0.77 -0.85 12.57
C PHE A 29 -1.69 -0.83 13.82
N ILE A 30 -2.81 -0.10 13.77
CA ILE A 30 -3.86 -0.07 14.79
C ILE A 30 -5.23 0.10 14.14
N ASN A 31 -6.19 -0.75 14.51
CA ASN A 31 -7.50 -0.83 13.83
C ASN A 31 -8.50 0.25 14.27
N THR A 32 -8.18 1.02 15.32
CA THR A 32 -9.03 2.12 15.82
C THR A 32 -8.72 3.46 15.15
N LYS A 33 -7.77 3.50 14.21
CA LYS A 33 -7.42 4.70 13.44
C LYS A 33 -7.35 4.38 11.96
N THR A 34 -7.64 5.40 11.15
CA THR A 34 -7.50 5.36 9.70
C THR A 34 -6.58 6.49 9.26
N LEU A 35 -5.55 6.13 8.52
CA LEU A 35 -4.67 7.07 7.83
C LEU A 35 -5.16 7.22 6.39
N ASN A 36 -5.50 8.45 5.99
CA ASN A 36 -5.82 8.76 4.60
C ASN A 36 -4.62 9.44 3.94
N ILE A 37 -4.18 8.91 2.80
CA ILE A 37 -3.08 9.48 1.99
C ILE A 37 -3.49 9.49 0.52
N LYS A 38 -2.91 10.41 -0.26
CA LYS A 38 -3.07 10.37 -1.72
C LYS A 38 -2.53 9.05 -2.26
N TYR A 39 -3.21 8.45 -3.24
CA TYR A 39 -2.74 7.23 -3.87
C TYR A 39 -1.30 7.38 -4.39
N SER A 40 -0.97 8.53 -4.98
CA SER A 40 0.40 8.82 -5.43
C SER A 40 1.46 8.78 -4.33
N ASP A 41 1.10 9.08 -3.08
CA ASP A 41 2.04 9.01 -1.95
C ASP A 41 2.17 7.58 -1.42
N PHE A 42 1.13 6.77 -1.55
CA PHE A 42 1.20 5.32 -1.34
C PHE A 42 2.16 4.64 -2.32
N GLU A 43 2.08 4.99 -3.61
CA GLU A 43 3.02 4.46 -4.62
C GLU A 43 4.47 4.85 -4.30
N LYS A 44 4.71 6.11 -3.91
CA LYS A 44 6.05 6.56 -3.48
C LYS A 44 6.53 5.82 -2.23
N PHE A 45 5.63 5.56 -1.28
CA PHE A 45 5.95 4.79 -0.08
C PHE A 45 6.40 3.38 -0.42
N LEU A 46 5.63 2.65 -1.25
CA LEU A 46 6.01 1.29 -1.65
C LEU A 46 7.32 1.25 -2.43
N LYS A 47 7.50 2.18 -3.38
CA LYS A 47 8.75 2.32 -4.12
C LYS A 47 9.95 2.60 -3.22
N LYS A 48 9.80 3.40 -2.17
CA LYS A 48 10.86 3.68 -1.19
C LYS A 48 11.34 2.42 -0.48
N TYR A 49 10.47 1.43 -0.31
CA TYR A 49 10.78 0.16 0.36
C TYR A 49 10.89 -1.01 -0.64
N ASN A 50 11.18 -0.73 -1.91
CA ASN A 50 11.39 -1.74 -2.95
C ASN A 50 10.20 -2.71 -3.14
N HIS A 51 8.98 -2.19 -3.02
CA HIS A 51 7.76 -2.90 -3.39
C HIS A 51 7.14 -2.29 -4.64
N ASP A 52 7.03 -3.09 -5.69
CA ASP A 52 6.24 -2.76 -6.88
C ASP A 52 4.79 -3.21 -6.71
N ILE A 53 3.88 -2.52 -7.40
CA ILE A 53 2.45 -2.82 -7.41
C ILE A 53 2.11 -3.60 -8.67
N GLU A 54 1.46 -4.75 -8.51
CA GLU A 54 0.79 -5.45 -9.59
C GLU A 54 -0.71 -5.12 -9.59
N TYR A 55 -1.25 -4.81 -10.77
CA TYR A 55 -2.67 -4.53 -10.93
C TYR A 55 -3.38 -5.72 -11.57
N ILE A 56 -4.47 -6.17 -10.95
CA ILE A 56 -5.28 -7.28 -11.46
C ILE A 56 -6.77 -6.95 -11.37
N ASP A 57 -7.56 -7.61 -12.20
CA ASP A 57 -9.02 -7.64 -12.13
C ASP A 57 -9.42 -8.80 -11.21
N LEU A 58 -10.01 -8.51 -10.05
CA LEU A 58 -10.29 -9.48 -8.97
C LEU A 58 -11.76 -9.91 -8.91
#